data_AF-B7BBI9-F1
#
_entry.id   AF-B7BBI9-F1
#
_cell.length_a   1.000
_cell.length_b   1.000
_cell.length_c   1.000
_cell.angle_alpha   90.00
_cell.angle_beta   90.00
_cell.angle_gamma   90.00
#
_symmetry.space_group_name_H-M   'P 1'
#
loop_
_entity.id
_entity.type
_entity.pdbx_description
1 polymer ?
#
loop_
_entity_poly.entity_id
_entity_poly.type
_entity_poly.pdbx_seq_one_letter_code
_entity_poly.pdbx_strand_id
1 'polypeptide(L)'
;MNKKFTSLAVALMVAGTLSAETISIPKLETTEDYCYLKMKNLALSLHGSKADSVIMKAVDEENLTKAQLDSALWQIVDKQIVNGVATYQIRNKATNAYLAFAPKDEPTPVLDFSAKGINRWQMDGNKLKGYYPGTTDYLVIGVGNDGQFAMKKGGVGTEVSFETPKINFPLNAESLGNGFTVFQLVFGDKYEGNIFEGKELIAKDVDADKGYVTLQIKGDEVFSDGKSKLLGVDTTKVTITNANDVFGANFKADSTYKALAGVHTVGNANFQQFKFTIDLKNDSIAMYVKAAPNVNGESLSEVVGDVRVVYAQTGNKKVLTVSRVGTDGTIEQGALPLITSRQGTPTTLPDGDGVYYLKSASKDVEGGKYYVAYKDNEGVFFGGDSVPVLTRPRGQWIVKENNGKYTIVDRESNTALIQNKQIFEVPGMESAYLIGQDTISVKQVGVDLKDKFIGSFAPTEQELVDKGYYMSLFTSTPGVPDLFMYTNDSILKGSAVDMNLFKLYPVDTTVVAGAKLLGDEISEITYEVGGYFVDGKIAKDEEKE
;
A
#
# COMPACT_ATOMS: atom_id res chain seq x y z
N MET A 1 2.94 -12.68 23.20
CA MET A 1 2.45 -11.69 24.19
C MET A 1 1.40 -10.84 23.50
N ASN A 2 0.19 -10.71 24.04
CA ASN A 2 -0.96 -10.16 23.29
C ASN A 2 -0.87 -8.63 23.14
N LYS A 3 -0.17 -8.14 22.12
CA LYS A 3 -0.24 -6.74 21.68
C LYS A 3 -1.66 -6.48 21.15
N LYS A 4 -2.39 -5.54 21.78
CA LYS A 4 -3.74 -5.16 21.34
C LYS A 4 -3.63 -4.23 20.13
N PHE A 5 -4.19 -4.61 18.99
CA PHE A 5 -4.38 -3.70 17.87
C PHE A 5 -5.45 -2.66 18.23
N THR A 6 -5.10 -1.38 18.17
CA THR A 6 -6.07 -0.28 18.35
C THR A 6 -6.92 -0.17 17.09
N SER A 7 -8.07 -0.85 17.07
CA SER A 7 -9.09 -0.65 16.04
C SER A 7 -9.56 0.81 16.03
N LEU A 8 -9.48 1.46 14.88
CA LEU A 8 -10.05 2.79 14.69
C LEU A 8 -11.56 2.73 14.95
N ALA A 9 -12.12 3.73 15.63
CA ALA A 9 -13.55 3.77 15.92
C ALA A 9 -14.32 4.01 14.61
N VAL A 10 -15.27 3.12 14.30
CA VAL A 10 -16.19 3.28 13.16
C VAL A 10 -17.25 4.30 13.57
N ALA A 11 -17.30 5.44 12.88
CA ALA A 11 -18.33 6.45 13.08
C ALA A 11 -19.70 5.97 12.56
N LEU A 12 -20.78 6.39 13.23
CA LEU A 12 -22.14 5.92 12.94
C LEU A 12 -22.78 6.75 11.83
N MET A 13 -22.46 6.41 10.57
CA MET A 13 -22.93 7.16 9.41
C MET A 13 -24.32 6.71 8.91
N VAL A 14 -25.13 7.68 8.48
CA VAL A 14 -26.48 7.48 7.92
C VAL A 14 -26.41 7.45 6.40
N ALA A 15 -26.80 6.33 5.79
CA ALA A 15 -26.88 6.21 4.33
C ALA A 15 -28.04 7.04 3.77
N GLY A 16 -27.74 8.15 3.10
CA GLY A 16 -28.69 9.00 2.38
C GLY A 16 -28.48 8.94 0.87
N THR A 17 -29.53 9.24 0.10
CA THR A 17 -29.46 9.37 -1.37
C THR A 17 -28.62 10.59 -1.76
N LEU A 18 -27.60 10.39 -2.60
CA LEU A 18 -26.63 11.43 -2.93
C LEU A 18 -27.08 12.34 -4.08
N SER A 19 -26.90 13.64 -3.88
CA SER A 19 -26.70 14.63 -4.93
C SER A 19 -25.29 15.23 -4.82
N ALA A 20 -24.78 15.78 -5.92
CA ALA A 20 -23.51 16.49 -5.93
C ALA A 20 -23.63 17.82 -5.16
N GLU A 21 -22.89 17.97 -4.07
CA GLU A 21 -22.96 19.15 -3.20
C GLU A 21 -21.58 19.80 -3.05
N THR A 22 -21.56 21.13 -3.19
CA THR A 22 -20.40 21.96 -2.90
C THR A 22 -20.41 22.34 -1.42
N ILE A 23 -19.37 21.97 -0.68
CA ILE A 23 -19.26 22.31 0.75
C ILE A 23 -19.12 23.83 0.88
N SER A 24 -20.02 24.45 1.65
CA SER A 24 -20.07 25.90 1.80
C SER A 24 -18.88 26.40 2.62
N ILE A 25 -17.93 27.10 1.97
CA ILE A 25 -16.70 27.62 2.59
C ILE A 25 -16.94 28.45 3.87
N PRO A 26 -17.96 29.32 3.97
CA PRO A 26 -18.31 30.02 5.23
C PRO A 26 -18.76 29.10 6.38
N LYS A 27 -18.99 27.81 6.12
CA LYS A 27 -19.36 26.77 7.08
C LYS A 27 -18.39 25.57 7.01
N LEU A 28 -17.15 25.78 6.60
CA LEU A 28 -16.16 24.71 6.48
C LEU A 28 -15.81 24.17 7.87
N GLU A 29 -16.05 22.89 8.10
CA GLU A 29 -15.73 22.16 9.33
C GLU A 29 -14.78 21.00 9.04
N THR A 30 -14.36 20.25 10.06
CA THR A 30 -13.78 18.93 9.83
C THR A 30 -14.80 17.99 9.23
N THR A 31 -14.46 17.29 8.16
CA THR A 31 -15.32 16.33 7.48
C THR A 31 -14.99 14.90 7.91
N GLU A 32 -15.99 14.12 8.32
CA GLU A 32 -15.85 12.65 8.36
C GLU A 32 -15.74 12.09 6.94
N ASP A 33 -16.35 12.78 5.98
CA ASP A 33 -16.36 12.50 4.54
C ASP A 33 -15.11 13.00 3.77
N TYR A 34 -14.86 12.38 2.62
CA TYR A 34 -13.95 12.79 1.56
C TYR A 34 -14.63 13.67 0.49
N CYS A 35 -13.85 14.55 -0.13
CA CYS A 35 -14.27 15.45 -1.19
C CYS A 35 -13.14 15.70 -2.21
N TYR A 36 -13.47 16.21 -3.38
CA TYR A 36 -12.48 16.78 -4.30
C TYR A 36 -12.20 18.23 -3.94
N LEU A 37 -10.92 18.56 -3.74
CA LEU A 37 -10.44 19.94 -3.74
C LEU A 37 -10.18 20.35 -5.20
N LYS A 38 -11.05 21.18 -5.79
CA LYS A 38 -10.97 21.60 -7.20
C LYS A 38 -10.56 23.06 -7.37
N MET A 39 -9.89 23.34 -8.49
CA MET A 39 -9.50 24.68 -8.96
C MET A 39 -9.59 24.70 -10.50
N LYS A 40 -10.23 25.72 -11.09
CA LYS A 40 -10.53 25.77 -12.55
C LYS A 40 -11.13 24.46 -13.11
N ASN A 41 -12.06 23.85 -12.37
CA ASN A 41 -12.70 22.54 -12.64
C ASN A 41 -11.77 21.30 -12.61
N LEU A 42 -10.45 21.45 -12.45
CA LEU A 42 -9.51 20.36 -12.23
C LEU A 42 -9.46 20.01 -10.74
N ALA A 43 -9.36 18.74 -10.39
CA ALA A 43 -9.14 18.30 -9.01
C ALA A 43 -7.64 18.23 -8.68
N LEU A 44 -7.30 18.59 -7.45
CA LEU A 44 -6.00 18.34 -6.86
C LEU A 44 -5.83 16.84 -6.61
N SER A 45 -4.71 16.26 -7.05
CA SER A 45 -4.44 14.82 -6.98
C SER A 45 -2.98 14.55 -6.67
N LEU A 46 -2.70 13.39 -6.09
CA LEU A 46 -1.36 12.81 -6.13
C LEU A 46 -1.09 12.21 -7.51
N HIS A 47 0.18 12.18 -7.92
CA HIS A 47 0.62 11.57 -9.18
C HIS A 47 0.77 10.04 -9.02
N GLY A 48 0.28 9.25 -9.98
CA GLY A 48 0.23 7.79 -9.87
C GLY A 48 1.59 7.12 -9.59
N SER A 49 2.59 7.44 -10.43
CA SER A 49 3.97 6.91 -10.28
C SER A 49 4.78 7.61 -9.18
N LYS A 50 4.26 8.69 -8.58
CA LYS A 50 4.98 9.55 -7.61
C LYS A 50 3.99 10.05 -6.55
N ALA A 51 3.69 9.19 -5.59
CA ALA A 51 2.64 9.41 -4.60
C ALA A 51 2.90 10.57 -3.60
N ASP A 52 4.09 11.18 -3.66
CA ASP A 52 4.45 12.43 -2.98
C ASP A 52 4.16 13.69 -3.83
N SER A 53 3.99 13.55 -5.14
CA SER A 53 3.98 14.66 -6.09
C SER A 53 2.54 15.09 -6.39
N VAL A 54 2.28 16.40 -6.30
CA VAL A 54 0.94 16.98 -6.37
C VAL A 54 0.69 17.57 -7.76
N ILE A 55 -0.44 17.20 -8.36
CA ILE A 55 -0.85 17.57 -9.72
C ILE A 55 -2.30 18.04 -9.76
N MET A 56 -2.66 18.74 -10.84
CA MET A 56 -4.05 18.97 -11.22
C MET A 56 -4.46 17.97 -12.30
N LYS A 57 -5.68 17.43 -12.22
CA LYS A 57 -6.24 16.59 -13.29
C LYS A 57 -7.74 16.77 -13.45
N ALA A 58 -8.26 16.48 -14.64
CA ALA A 58 -9.69 16.26 -14.80
C ALA A 58 -10.10 14.99 -14.02
N VAL A 59 -11.29 15.00 -13.42
CA VAL A 59 -11.88 13.84 -12.78
C VAL A 59 -13.17 13.48 -13.51
N ASP A 60 -13.17 12.27 -14.05
CA ASP A 60 -14.30 11.59 -14.65
C ASP A 60 -14.53 10.33 -13.81
N GLU A 61 -15.66 10.25 -13.10
CA GLU A 61 -15.93 9.17 -12.15
C GLU A 61 -16.37 7.86 -12.82
N GLU A 62 -16.71 7.90 -14.11
CA GLU A 62 -17.11 6.72 -14.89
C GLU A 62 -15.92 6.06 -15.57
N ASN A 63 -14.89 6.85 -15.95
CA ASN A 63 -13.74 6.39 -16.73
C ASN A 63 -12.41 6.24 -15.95
N LEU A 64 -12.35 6.64 -14.66
CA LEU A 64 -11.16 6.48 -13.80
C LEU A 64 -11.30 5.28 -12.85
N THR A 65 -10.19 4.63 -12.53
CA THR A 65 -10.16 3.53 -11.54
C THR A 65 -10.35 4.05 -10.11
N LYS A 66 -10.80 3.20 -9.18
CA LYS A 66 -10.93 3.56 -7.75
C LYS A 66 -9.66 4.17 -7.17
N ALA A 67 -8.49 3.61 -7.48
CA ALA A 67 -7.20 4.16 -7.03
C ALA A 67 -6.91 5.56 -7.61
N GLN A 68 -7.28 5.81 -8.86
CA GLN A 68 -7.17 7.14 -9.47
C GLN A 68 -8.14 8.14 -8.84
N LEU A 69 -9.35 7.73 -8.46
CA LEU A 69 -10.31 8.57 -7.74
C LEU A 69 -9.85 8.85 -6.30
N ASP A 70 -9.47 7.82 -5.54
CA ASP A 70 -8.94 7.95 -4.18
C ASP A 70 -7.66 8.82 -4.10
N SER A 71 -6.83 8.83 -5.15
CA SER A 71 -5.66 9.75 -5.21
C SER A 71 -6.03 11.24 -5.35
N ALA A 72 -7.27 11.54 -5.76
CA ALA A 72 -7.81 12.89 -5.90
C ALA A 72 -8.78 13.28 -4.76
N LEU A 73 -9.06 12.36 -3.84
CA LEU A 73 -9.97 12.57 -2.72
C LEU A 73 -9.21 13.02 -1.46
N TRP A 74 -9.77 14.03 -0.80
CA TRP A 74 -9.19 14.68 0.36
C TRP A 74 -10.22 14.86 1.47
N GLN A 75 -9.78 14.72 2.70
CA GLN A 75 -10.55 14.94 3.92
C GLN A 75 -10.07 16.21 4.63
N ILE A 76 -11.00 17.00 5.17
CA ILE A 76 -10.67 18.20 5.94
C ILE A 76 -10.64 17.79 7.42
N VAL A 77 -9.49 17.93 8.08
CA VAL A 77 -9.26 17.39 9.43
C VAL A 77 -8.58 18.42 10.34
N ASP A 78 -8.65 18.20 11.65
CA ASP A 78 -8.00 19.06 12.67
C ASP A 78 -8.24 20.57 12.47
N LYS A 79 -9.52 21.00 12.51
CA LYS A 79 -9.87 22.42 12.52
C LYS A 79 -9.44 23.05 13.85
N GLN A 80 -8.65 24.11 13.79
CA GLN A 80 -8.23 24.89 14.94
C GLN A 80 -8.45 26.39 14.69
N ILE A 81 -8.95 27.10 15.71
CA ILE A 81 -9.10 28.55 15.68
C ILE A 81 -7.86 29.18 16.33
N VAL A 82 -7.07 29.92 15.56
CA VAL A 82 -5.87 30.62 16.03
C VAL A 82 -6.08 32.12 15.78
N ASN A 83 -5.98 32.95 16.82
CA ASN A 83 -6.18 34.41 16.75
C ASN A 83 -7.52 34.82 16.05
N GLY A 84 -8.59 34.05 16.26
CA GLY A 84 -9.90 34.27 15.63
C GLY A 84 -10.04 33.74 14.20
N VAL A 85 -9.00 33.14 13.63
CA VAL A 85 -8.95 32.63 12.27
C VAL A 85 -8.97 31.10 12.26
N ALA A 86 -9.80 30.51 11.39
CA ALA A 86 -9.88 29.06 11.25
C ALA A 86 -8.76 28.51 10.34
N THR A 87 -8.06 27.48 10.83
CA THR A 87 -7.03 26.74 10.08
C THR A 87 -7.31 25.24 10.12
N TYR A 88 -7.02 24.55 9.03
CA TYR A 88 -7.35 23.15 8.80
C TYR A 88 -6.10 22.38 8.36
N GLN A 89 -6.03 21.09 8.66
CA GLN A 89 -5.22 20.16 7.90
C GLN A 89 -6.07 19.51 6.80
N ILE A 90 -5.44 19.13 5.69
CA ILE A 90 -6.13 18.47 4.57
C ILE A 90 -5.37 17.17 4.29
N ARG A 91 -6.06 16.03 4.27
CA ARG A 91 -5.45 14.69 4.21
C ARG A 91 -5.93 13.91 2.97
N ASN A 92 -5.01 13.36 2.19
CA ASN A 92 -5.34 12.54 1.02
C ASN A 92 -5.87 11.15 1.44
N LYS A 93 -6.88 10.64 0.72
CA LYS A 93 -7.50 9.34 0.97
C LYS A 93 -6.55 8.17 0.69
N ALA A 94 -5.95 8.11 -0.51
CA ALA A 94 -5.11 6.98 -0.93
C ALA A 94 -3.84 6.79 -0.08
N THR A 95 -3.16 7.87 0.30
CA THR A 95 -1.88 7.79 1.05
C THR A 95 -1.99 8.06 2.54
N ASN A 96 -3.08 8.68 3.00
CA ASN A 96 -3.19 9.33 4.33
C ASN A 96 -2.15 10.45 4.56
N ALA A 97 -1.45 10.91 3.51
CA ALA A 97 -0.54 12.05 3.61
C ALA A 97 -1.30 13.36 3.78
N TYR A 98 -0.73 14.31 4.51
CA TYR A 98 -1.25 15.68 4.57
C TYR A 98 -0.82 16.46 3.33
N LEU A 99 -1.67 17.36 2.86
CA LEU A 99 -1.30 18.42 1.93
C LEU A 99 -0.34 19.38 2.68
N ALA A 100 0.94 19.13 2.58
CA ALA A 100 1.99 19.81 3.32
C ALA A 100 3.21 20.05 2.40
N PHE A 101 3.85 21.21 2.50
CA PHE A 101 4.98 21.55 1.63
C PHE A 101 6.16 22.12 2.42
N ALA A 102 7.39 21.83 1.99
CA ALA A 102 8.59 22.33 2.66
C ALA A 102 8.66 23.88 2.59
N PRO A 103 9.02 24.58 3.68
CA PRO A 103 9.06 26.05 3.73
C PRO A 103 10.30 26.61 3.00
N LYS A 104 10.28 26.54 1.66
CA LYS A 104 11.31 27.07 0.75
C LYS A 104 10.82 28.36 0.08
N ASP A 105 11.74 29.25 -0.29
CA ASP A 105 11.41 30.44 -1.09
C ASP A 105 11.01 30.11 -2.54
N GLU A 106 11.59 29.03 -3.09
CA GLU A 106 11.13 28.36 -4.31
C GLU A 106 10.43 27.04 -3.93
N PRO A 107 9.07 27.03 -3.82
CA PRO A 107 8.35 25.88 -3.30
C PRO A 107 8.02 24.86 -4.39
N THR A 108 8.42 23.60 -4.20
CA THR A 108 8.21 22.49 -5.14
C THR A 108 6.89 21.75 -4.89
N PRO A 109 6.20 21.24 -5.94
CA PRO A 109 4.91 20.53 -5.82
C PRO A 109 5.06 19.08 -5.29
N VAL A 110 5.82 18.90 -4.22
CA VAL A 110 6.14 17.61 -3.60
C VAL A 110 5.84 17.71 -2.11
N LEU A 111 5.10 16.74 -1.58
CA LEU A 111 4.65 16.70 -0.21
C LEU A 111 5.81 16.58 0.78
N ASP A 112 5.81 17.43 1.80
CA ASP A 112 6.71 17.33 2.94
C ASP A 112 6.06 16.54 4.08
N PHE A 113 6.60 15.34 4.33
CA PHE A 113 6.19 14.47 5.43
C PHE A 113 6.77 14.89 6.79
N SER A 114 7.60 15.95 6.84
CA SER A 114 8.18 16.47 8.08
C SER A 114 7.13 17.21 8.93
N ALA A 115 7.30 17.14 10.26
CA ALA A 115 6.52 17.94 11.20
C ALA A 115 6.85 19.45 11.16
N LYS A 116 7.69 19.90 10.22
CA LYS A 116 8.12 21.30 10.03
C LYS A 116 7.60 21.93 8.71
N GLY A 117 6.88 21.16 7.90
CA GLY A 117 6.26 21.64 6.67
C GLY A 117 5.11 22.62 6.90
N ILE A 118 4.78 23.39 5.86
CA ILE A 118 3.56 24.21 5.76
C ILE A 118 2.38 23.24 5.61
N ASN A 119 1.82 22.77 6.72
CA ASN A 119 0.81 21.69 6.78
C ASN A 119 -0.57 22.14 7.29
N ARG A 120 -0.73 23.42 7.66
CA ARG A 120 -2.01 24.04 8.03
C ARG A 120 -2.42 25.07 6.98
N TRP A 121 -3.70 25.06 6.63
CA TRP A 121 -4.29 25.94 5.61
C TRP A 121 -5.40 26.80 6.19
N GLN A 122 -5.41 28.06 5.79
CA GLN A 122 -6.46 29.05 6.04
C GLN A 122 -7.24 29.31 4.76
N MET A 123 -8.54 29.57 4.89
CA MET A 123 -9.37 30.15 3.82
C MET A 123 -9.28 31.69 3.86
N ASP A 124 -8.92 32.29 2.73
CA ASP A 124 -8.96 33.74 2.48
C ASP A 124 -9.96 34.00 1.33
N GLY A 125 -11.20 34.30 1.70
CA GLY A 125 -12.34 34.15 0.79
C GLY A 125 -12.41 32.72 0.27
N ASN A 126 -12.42 32.55 -1.05
CA ASN A 126 -12.42 31.24 -1.72
C ASN A 126 -11.00 30.72 -2.04
N LYS A 127 -9.94 31.17 -1.36
CA LYS A 127 -8.54 30.83 -1.70
C LYS A 127 -7.80 30.20 -0.51
N LEU A 128 -7.00 29.16 -0.75
CA LEU A 128 -6.19 28.52 0.29
C LEU A 128 -4.84 29.24 0.47
N LYS A 129 -4.46 29.49 1.73
CA LYS A 129 -3.16 30.02 2.16
C LYS A 129 -2.56 29.13 3.26
N GLY A 130 -1.29 28.75 3.14
CA GLY A 130 -0.53 28.08 4.20
C GLY A 130 0.61 28.97 4.69
N TYR A 131 0.74 29.18 6.00
CA TYR A 131 1.73 30.12 6.54
C TYR A 131 3.08 29.46 6.84
N TYR A 132 4.17 30.18 6.60
CA TYR A 132 5.52 29.72 6.88
C TYR A 132 5.75 29.68 8.41
N PRO A 133 6.35 28.62 8.98
CA PRO A 133 6.48 28.48 10.43
C PRO A 133 7.19 29.66 11.09
N GLY A 134 6.47 30.36 11.98
CA GLY A 134 7.01 31.48 12.75
C GLY A 134 7.13 32.82 11.99
N THR A 135 6.61 32.96 10.78
CA THR A 135 6.64 34.23 10.01
C THR A 135 5.25 34.65 9.51
N THR A 136 5.18 35.85 8.91
CA THR A 136 3.98 36.36 8.21
C THR A 136 3.91 35.96 6.73
N ASP A 137 4.93 35.28 6.21
CA ASP A 137 4.93 34.79 4.82
C ASP A 137 3.90 33.67 4.65
N TYR A 138 3.31 33.59 3.47
CA TYR A 138 2.33 32.55 3.13
C TYR A 138 2.58 31.97 1.74
N LEU A 139 2.34 30.68 1.61
CA LEU A 139 2.25 29.92 0.37
C LEU A 139 0.81 30.03 -0.16
N VAL A 140 0.66 30.38 -1.44
CA VAL A 140 -0.59 30.18 -2.19
C VAL A 140 -0.45 29.00 -3.15
N ILE A 141 -1.55 28.30 -3.36
CA ILE A 141 -1.68 27.25 -4.38
C ILE A 141 -2.62 27.69 -5.50
N GLY A 142 -2.51 27.03 -6.66
CA GLY A 142 -3.32 27.34 -7.82
C GLY A 142 -3.04 26.49 -9.03
N VAL A 143 -3.54 26.97 -10.17
CA VAL A 143 -3.42 26.30 -11.48
C VAL A 143 -2.77 27.25 -12.47
N GLY A 144 -1.72 26.79 -13.15
CA GLY A 144 -0.99 27.54 -14.18
C GLY A 144 -1.83 27.92 -15.41
N ASN A 145 -1.19 28.57 -16.38
CA ASN A 145 -1.80 28.89 -17.68
C ASN A 145 -1.87 27.66 -18.61
N ASP A 146 -1.05 26.66 -18.33
CA ASP A 146 -0.93 25.34 -18.94
C ASP A 146 -1.81 24.27 -18.28
N GLY A 147 -2.54 24.62 -17.21
CA GLY A 147 -3.34 23.69 -16.41
C GLY A 147 -2.56 22.93 -15.33
N GLN A 148 -1.24 23.11 -15.20
CA GLN A 148 -0.44 22.41 -14.19
C GLN A 148 -0.68 22.95 -12.77
N PHE A 149 -0.33 22.16 -11.75
CA PHE A 149 -0.36 22.61 -10.36
C PHE A 149 0.74 23.65 -10.13
N ALA A 150 0.36 24.80 -9.56
CA ALA A 150 1.25 25.93 -9.34
C ALA A 150 1.22 26.37 -7.87
N MET A 151 2.38 26.73 -7.32
CA MET A 151 2.51 27.26 -5.97
C MET A 151 3.43 28.47 -5.96
N LYS A 152 3.22 29.40 -5.03
CA LYS A 152 4.05 30.60 -4.90
C LYS A 152 4.11 31.13 -3.47
N LYS A 153 5.29 31.61 -3.06
CA LYS A 153 5.44 32.45 -1.86
C LYS A 153 4.85 33.84 -2.12
N GLY A 154 3.75 34.14 -1.43
CA GLY A 154 2.98 35.39 -1.56
C GLY A 154 2.18 35.53 -2.86
N GLY A 155 1.30 36.53 -2.89
CA GLY A 155 0.46 36.85 -4.04
C GLY A 155 -0.96 36.30 -3.92
N VAL A 156 -1.57 35.97 -5.06
CA VAL A 156 -2.98 35.57 -5.16
C VAL A 156 -3.08 34.14 -5.68
N GLY A 157 -3.67 33.25 -4.88
CA GLY A 157 -3.95 31.86 -5.27
C GLY A 157 -5.14 31.74 -6.21
N THR A 158 -5.36 30.54 -6.75
CA THR A 158 -6.59 30.23 -7.50
C THR A 158 -7.75 29.97 -6.55
N GLU A 159 -8.98 30.22 -6.98
CA GLU A 159 -10.16 29.92 -6.17
C GLU A 159 -10.44 28.42 -6.15
N VAL A 160 -10.83 27.94 -4.97
CA VAL A 160 -11.08 26.53 -4.68
C VAL A 160 -12.56 26.25 -4.47
N SER A 161 -12.99 25.05 -4.87
CA SER A 161 -14.23 24.42 -4.41
C SER A 161 -13.91 23.10 -3.71
N PHE A 162 -14.77 22.72 -2.77
CA PHE A 162 -14.79 21.38 -2.16
C PHE A 162 -16.09 20.70 -2.59
N GLU A 163 -16.01 19.61 -3.34
CA GLU A 163 -17.17 18.96 -3.96
C GLU A 163 -17.25 17.48 -3.58
N THR A 164 -18.44 16.99 -3.25
CA THR A 164 -18.66 15.56 -2.98
C THR A 164 -18.55 14.70 -4.25
N PRO A 165 -18.14 13.42 -4.12
CA PRO A 165 -18.32 12.42 -5.17
C PRO A 165 -19.79 12.24 -5.55
N LYS A 166 -20.05 11.80 -6.79
CA LYS A 166 -21.41 11.59 -7.31
C LYS A 166 -21.71 10.11 -7.51
N ILE A 167 -20.73 9.34 -7.98
CA ILE A 167 -20.92 7.92 -8.28
C ILE A 167 -20.76 7.04 -7.04
N ASN A 168 -21.64 6.04 -6.91
CA ASN A 168 -21.36 4.85 -6.10
C ASN A 168 -20.52 3.91 -6.96
N PHE A 169 -19.21 3.87 -6.73
CA PHE A 169 -18.25 3.19 -7.61
C PHE A 169 -18.43 1.66 -7.54
N PRO A 170 -18.56 0.93 -8.67
CA PRO A 170 -18.72 -0.52 -8.66
C PRO A 170 -17.43 -1.26 -8.28
N LEU A 171 -17.52 -2.24 -7.40
CA LEU A 171 -16.39 -3.05 -6.96
C LEU A 171 -16.37 -4.42 -7.62
N ASN A 172 -15.26 -4.76 -8.28
CA ASN A 172 -14.89 -6.13 -8.65
C ASN A 172 -14.25 -6.87 -7.45
N ALA A 173 -13.94 -8.15 -7.62
CA ALA A 173 -13.34 -8.99 -6.57
C ALA A 173 -12.03 -8.41 -6.01
N GLU A 174 -11.19 -7.85 -6.87
CA GLU A 174 -9.95 -7.17 -6.50
C GLU A 174 -10.21 -5.89 -5.68
N SER A 175 -11.11 -5.02 -6.15
CA SER A 175 -11.40 -3.73 -5.49
C SER A 175 -12.11 -3.90 -4.14
N LEU A 176 -12.85 -4.99 -3.93
CA LEU A 176 -13.46 -5.33 -2.62
C LEU A 176 -12.43 -5.47 -1.51
N GLY A 177 -11.30 -6.13 -1.82
CA GLY A 177 -10.16 -6.23 -0.92
C GLY A 177 -9.20 -5.04 -0.99
N ASN A 178 -9.42 -4.08 -1.90
CA ASN A 178 -8.51 -2.99 -2.25
C ASN A 178 -7.16 -3.47 -2.84
N GLY A 179 -7.21 -4.46 -3.74
CA GLY A 179 -6.04 -5.17 -4.31
C GLY A 179 -5.68 -6.48 -3.62
N PHE A 180 -6.50 -6.96 -2.67
CA PHE A 180 -6.17 -8.08 -1.79
C PHE A 180 -7.10 -9.27 -2.07
N THR A 181 -6.53 -10.47 -2.22
CA THR A 181 -7.29 -11.73 -2.41
C THR A 181 -8.08 -12.16 -1.17
N VAL A 182 -7.80 -11.56 -0.01
CA VAL A 182 -8.46 -11.81 1.27
C VAL A 182 -8.80 -10.48 1.95
N PHE A 183 -10.07 -10.33 2.36
CA PHE A 183 -10.59 -9.14 3.04
C PHE A 183 -11.60 -9.51 4.12
N GLN A 184 -12.15 -8.53 4.84
CA GLN A 184 -13.26 -8.72 5.77
C GLN A 184 -14.32 -7.65 5.56
N LEU A 185 -15.61 -8.03 5.58
CA LEU A 185 -16.72 -7.08 5.67
C LEU A 185 -16.92 -6.69 7.13
N VAL A 186 -16.95 -5.38 7.40
CA VAL A 186 -17.14 -4.80 8.73
C VAL A 186 -18.53 -4.17 8.77
N PHE A 187 -19.35 -4.63 9.71
CA PHE A 187 -20.71 -4.14 9.91
C PHE A 187 -20.71 -3.16 11.09
N GLY A 188 -21.40 -2.03 10.95
CA GLY A 188 -21.44 -0.95 11.94
C GLY A 188 -22.31 -1.22 13.17
N ASP A 189 -23.00 -2.37 13.20
CA ASP A 189 -23.77 -2.87 14.33
C ASP A 189 -23.81 -4.41 14.28
N LYS A 190 -24.32 -5.06 15.32
CA LYS A 190 -24.47 -6.52 15.39
C LYS A 190 -25.78 -6.97 14.76
N TYR A 191 -25.70 -7.91 13.82
CA TYR A 191 -26.86 -8.41 13.08
C TYR A 191 -27.01 -9.94 13.25
N GLU A 192 -28.17 -10.40 13.69
CA GLU A 192 -28.52 -11.83 13.67
C GLU A 192 -28.63 -12.32 12.23
N GLY A 193 -28.12 -13.52 11.93
CA GLY A 193 -28.00 -14.03 10.55
C GLY A 193 -26.78 -13.53 9.77
N ASN A 194 -25.91 -12.69 10.36
CA ASN A 194 -24.69 -12.22 9.69
C ASN A 194 -23.60 -13.30 9.61
N ILE A 195 -23.58 -14.05 8.50
CA ILE A 195 -22.56 -15.08 8.24
C ILE A 195 -21.16 -14.51 7.91
N PHE A 196 -21.07 -13.20 7.64
CA PHE A 196 -19.84 -12.51 7.23
C PHE A 196 -19.05 -11.97 8.43
N GLU A 197 -19.67 -11.85 9.61
CA GLU A 197 -19.10 -11.16 10.79
C GLU A 197 -17.78 -11.80 11.25
N GLY A 198 -16.70 -11.03 11.21
CA GLY A 198 -15.36 -11.48 11.63
C GLY A 198 -14.75 -12.58 10.74
N LYS A 199 -15.27 -12.79 9.53
CA LYS A 199 -14.73 -13.78 8.57
C LYS A 199 -13.72 -13.15 7.63
N GLU A 200 -12.68 -13.92 7.32
CA GLU A 200 -11.82 -13.68 6.17
C GLU A 200 -12.51 -14.21 4.92
N LEU A 201 -12.72 -13.33 3.94
CA LEU A 201 -13.49 -13.58 2.74
C LEU A 201 -12.57 -13.54 1.52
N ILE A 202 -12.79 -14.47 0.60
CA ILE A 202 -12.21 -14.50 -0.74
C ILE A 202 -13.33 -14.14 -1.72
N ALA A 203 -13.09 -13.15 -2.59
CA ALA A 203 -13.97 -12.85 -3.72
C ALA A 203 -13.38 -13.39 -5.03
N LYS A 204 -14.26 -13.77 -5.95
CA LYS A 204 -13.91 -14.14 -7.34
C LYS A 204 -14.96 -13.55 -8.27
N ASP A 205 -14.53 -12.79 -9.30
CA ASP A 205 -15.42 -12.25 -10.32
C ASP A 205 -16.12 -13.37 -11.10
N VAL A 206 -17.31 -13.09 -11.63
CA VAL A 206 -18.11 -14.05 -12.40
C VAL A 206 -18.01 -13.75 -13.90
N ASP A 207 -17.29 -14.57 -14.64
CA ASP A 207 -17.04 -14.38 -16.09
C ASP A 207 -18.31 -14.19 -16.92
N ALA A 208 -19.38 -14.91 -16.57
CA ALA A 208 -20.67 -14.86 -17.27
C ALA A 208 -21.53 -13.63 -16.89
N ASP A 209 -21.26 -13.01 -15.74
CA ASP A 209 -22.12 -12.00 -15.10
C ASP A 209 -21.24 -10.82 -14.63
N LYS A 210 -20.78 -10.01 -15.59
CA LYS A 210 -19.85 -8.90 -15.31
C LYS A 210 -20.37 -7.96 -14.22
N GLY A 211 -19.52 -7.67 -13.24
CA GLY A 211 -19.85 -6.85 -12.07
C GLY A 211 -20.41 -7.63 -10.88
N TYR A 212 -20.60 -8.95 -11.01
CA TYR A 212 -20.89 -9.84 -9.89
C TYR A 212 -19.65 -10.62 -9.44
N VAL A 213 -19.62 -10.95 -8.15
CA VAL A 213 -18.62 -11.79 -7.49
C VAL A 213 -19.29 -12.95 -6.75
N THR A 214 -18.58 -14.06 -6.63
CA THR A 214 -18.87 -15.08 -5.62
C THR A 214 -18.01 -14.84 -4.37
N LEU A 215 -18.52 -15.21 -3.19
CA LEU A 215 -17.80 -15.08 -1.92
C LEU A 215 -17.60 -16.44 -1.26
N GLN A 216 -16.43 -16.65 -0.66
CA GLN A 216 -16.07 -17.84 0.11
C GLN A 216 -15.41 -17.43 1.44
N ILE A 217 -15.50 -18.26 2.48
CA ILE A 217 -14.71 -18.08 3.70
C ILE A 217 -13.35 -18.74 3.50
N LYS A 218 -12.27 -18.02 3.80
CA LYS A 218 -10.89 -18.53 3.72
C LYS A 218 -10.69 -19.68 4.70
N GLY A 219 -10.15 -20.81 4.22
CA GLY A 219 -10.00 -22.06 4.98
C GLY A 219 -11.28 -22.88 5.14
N ASP A 220 -12.37 -22.50 4.46
CA ASP A 220 -13.66 -23.20 4.41
C ASP A 220 -14.27 -23.10 3.00
N GLU A 221 -13.42 -23.13 1.96
CA GLU A 221 -13.80 -22.93 0.54
C GLU A 221 -14.48 -24.13 -0.11
N VAL A 222 -14.43 -25.31 0.51
CA VAL A 222 -14.98 -26.57 -0.03
C VAL A 222 -15.66 -27.41 1.05
N PHE A 223 -16.68 -28.16 0.66
CA PHE A 223 -17.25 -29.23 1.47
C PHE A 223 -16.37 -30.49 1.44
N SER A 224 -16.63 -31.43 2.35
CA SER A 224 -15.94 -32.72 2.45
C SER A 224 -16.14 -33.65 1.25
N ASP A 225 -17.07 -33.34 0.34
CA ASP A 225 -17.26 -34.01 -0.94
C ASP A 225 -16.55 -33.30 -2.12
N GLY A 226 -15.77 -32.26 -1.83
CA GLY A 226 -14.99 -31.49 -2.81
C GLY A 226 -15.76 -30.39 -3.54
N LYS A 227 -17.07 -30.20 -3.28
CA LYS A 227 -17.82 -29.09 -3.90
C LYS A 227 -17.42 -27.74 -3.31
N SER A 228 -17.33 -26.71 -4.15
CA SER A 228 -17.17 -25.31 -3.73
C SER A 228 -18.26 -24.91 -2.74
N LYS A 229 -17.85 -24.28 -1.64
CA LYS A 229 -18.72 -23.69 -0.62
C LYS A 229 -18.79 -22.18 -0.86
N LEU A 230 -19.94 -21.71 -1.33
CA LEU A 230 -20.17 -20.30 -1.63
C LEU A 230 -21.18 -19.71 -0.63
N LEU A 231 -20.95 -18.46 -0.22
CA LEU A 231 -21.92 -17.69 0.55
C LEU A 231 -23.07 -17.26 -0.36
N GLY A 232 -24.27 -17.13 0.19
CA GLY A 232 -25.46 -16.71 -0.56
C GLY A 232 -26.70 -16.54 0.30
N VAL A 233 -27.82 -16.23 -0.35
CA VAL A 233 -29.16 -16.26 0.25
C VAL A 233 -29.73 -17.68 0.13
N ASP A 234 -30.34 -18.16 1.21
CA ASP A 234 -30.93 -19.49 1.33
C ASP A 234 -32.46 -19.46 1.23
N THR A 235 -33.08 -20.61 0.99
CA THR A 235 -34.54 -20.75 0.89
C THR A 235 -35.24 -20.79 2.25
N THR A 236 -34.50 -20.90 3.37
CA THR A 236 -35.04 -20.73 4.72
C THR A 236 -35.18 -19.25 5.10
N LYS A 237 -36.07 -18.94 6.06
CA LYS A 237 -36.33 -17.57 6.52
C LYS A 237 -36.44 -17.43 8.03
N VAL A 238 -36.24 -16.21 8.53
CA VAL A 238 -36.80 -15.72 9.80
C VAL A 238 -38.20 -15.16 9.54
N THR A 239 -39.19 -15.58 10.33
CA THR A 239 -40.53 -14.98 10.28
C THR A 239 -40.50 -13.57 10.88
N ILE A 240 -40.74 -12.55 10.06
CA ILE A 240 -40.86 -11.15 10.45
C ILE A 240 -42.29 -10.68 10.18
N THR A 241 -42.87 -9.91 11.12
CA THR A 241 -44.24 -9.40 10.99
C THR A 241 -44.37 -8.48 9.78
N ASN A 242 -45.41 -8.68 8.95
CA ASN A 242 -45.68 -7.95 7.72
C ASN A 242 -44.56 -8.03 6.65
N ALA A 243 -43.74 -9.09 6.69
CA ALA A 243 -42.76 -9.36 5.64
C ALA A 243 -43.41 -9.89 4.36
N ASN A 244 -43.02 -9.32 3.22
CA ASN A 244 -43.43 -9.71 1.88
C ASN A 244 -42.21 -10.19 1.06
N ASP A 245 -42.45 -10.76 -0.11
CA ASP A 245 -41.43 -11.17 -1.08
C ASP A 245 -40.21 -11.90 -0.46
N VAL A 246 -39.00 -11.35 -0.63
CA VAL A 246 -37.74 -11.93 -0.16
C VAL A 246 -37.40 -11.56 1.30
N PHE A 247 -38.21 -10.73 1.96
CA PHE A 247 -37.87 -10.17 3.26
C PHE A 247 -37.96 -11.23 4.38
N GLY A 248 -36.88 -11.38 5.13
CA GLY A 248 -36.65 -12.46 6.09
C GLY A 248 -35.84 -13.65 5.56
N ALA A 249 -35.47 -13.70 4.27
CA ALA A 249 -34.63 -14.77 3.73
C ALA A 249 -33.24 -14.80 4.40
N ASN A 250 -32.78 -16.00 4.77
CA ASN A 250 -31.54 -16.20 5.52
C ASN A 250 -30.29 -16.11 4.62
N PHE A 251 -29.14 -15.75 5.21
CA PHE A 251 -27.84 -15.98 4.59
C PHE A 251 -27.25 -17.32 5.03
N LYS A 252 -26.58 -18.03 4.12
CA LYS A 252 -25.95 -19.33 4.37
C LYS A 252 -24.72 -19.56 3.48
N ALA A 253 -23.86 -20.49 3.89
CA ALA A 253 -22.83 -21.08 3.03
C ALA A 253 -23.33 -22.43 2.48
N ASP A 254 -23.37 -22.60 1.15
CA ASP A 254 -23.87 -23.82 0.51
C ASP A 254 -23.13 -24.13 -0.81
N SER A 255 -23.36 -25.32 -1.36
CA SER A 255 -22.89 -25.71 -2.69
C SER A 255 -23.86 -25.23 -3.77
N THR A 256 -23.37 -25.01 -4.99
CA THR A 256 -24.23 -24.58 -6.10
C THR A 256 -25.03 -25.75 -6.67
N TYR A 257 -26.35 -25.64 -6.71
CA TYR A 257 -27.28 -26.64 -7.26
C TYR A 257 -28.29 -26.02 -8.22
N LYS A 258 -28.82 -26.87 -9.11
CA LYS A 258 -29.94 -26.56 -10.01
C LYS A 258 -31.26 -27.02 -9.39
N ALA A 259 -32.37 -26.45 -9.86
CA ALA A 259 -33.70 -26.99 -9.55
C ALA A 259 -33.78 -28.46 -10.02
N LEU A 260 -34.37 -29.30 -9.17
CA LEU A 260 -34.49 -30.75 -9.37
C LEU A 260 -35.82 -31.21 -8.76
N ALA A 261 -36.69 -31.78 -9.59
CA ALA A 261 -38.04 -32.18 -9.19
C ALA A 261 -38.00 -33.13 -7.98
N GLY A 262 -38.76 -32.80 -6.93
CA GLY A 262 -38.79 -33.53 -5.66
C GLY A 262 -37.62 -33.26 -4.70
N VAL A 263 -36.66 -32.38 -5.05
CA VAL A 263 -35.50 -32.06 -4.20
C VAL A 263 -35.32 -30.54 -4.03
N HIS A 264 -35.31 -29.77 -5.11
CA HIS A 264 -35.13 -28.32 -5.09
C HIS A 264 -36.08 -27.64 -6.09
N THR A 265 -37.00 -26.81 -5.60
CA THR A 265 -37.96 -26.07 -6.45
C THR A 265 -37.29 -24.99 -7.31
N VAL A 266 -36.22 -24.37 -6.78
CA VAL A 266 -35.39 -23.36 -7.44
C VAL A 266 -33.92 -23.76 -7.32
N GLY A 267 -33.07 -23.29 -8.24
CA GLY A 267 -31.61 -23.38 -8.10
C GLY A 267 -31.05 -22.17 -7.34
N ASN A 268 -29.88 -22.30 -6.70
CA ASN A 268 -29.31 -21.23 -5.87
C ASN A 268 -28.17 -20.43 -6.55
N ALA A 269 -27.83 -20.71 -7.80
CA ALA A 269 -26.66 -20.11 -8.46
C ALA A 269 -26.68 -18.57 -8.47
N ASN A 270 -27.81 -17.93 -8.78
CA ASN A 270 -27.95 -16.47 -8.72
C ASN A 270 -27.97 -15.94 -7.26
N PHE A 271 -28.36 -16.77 -6.28
CA PHE A 271 -28.41 -16.38 -4.86
C PHE A 271 -27.01 -16.36 -4.22
N GLN A 272 -26.00 -16.91 -4.90
CA GLN A 272 -24.60 -16.96 -4.49
C GLN A 272 -23.72 -15.92 -5.23
N GLN A 273 -24.35 -15.08 -6.06
CA GLN A 273 -23.70 -13.99 -6.81
C GLN A 273 -24.06 -12.63 -6.20
N PHE A 274 -23.04 -11.92 -5.72
CA PHE A 274 -23.17 -10.60 -5.09
C PHE A 274 -22.67 -9.49 -6.02
N LYS A 275 -23.32 -8.34 -5.99
CA LYS A 275 -22.81 -7.10 -6.61
C LYS A 275 -22.54 -6.08 -5.53
N PHE A 276 -21.49 -5.29 -5.69
CA PHE A 276 -21.07 -4.30 -4.73
C PHE A 276 -20.83 -2.94 -5.39
N THR A 277 -21.26 -1.88 -4.74
CA THR A 277 -20.78 -0.52 -4.99
C THR A 277 -20.25 0.09 -3.70
N ILE A 278 -19.45 1.15 -3.79
CA ILE A 278 -18.92 1.90 -2.65
C ILE A 278 -19.22 3.38 -2.81
N ASP A 279 -19.69 4.02 -1.74
CA ASP A 279 -19.75 5.47 -1.69
C ASP A 279 -18.33 6.02 -1.47
N LEU A 280 -17.75 6.63 -2.51
CA LEU A 280 -16.40 7.17 -2.46
C LEU A 280 -16.23 8.27 -1.40
N LYS A 281 -17.33 8.89 -0.96
CA LYS A 281 -17.39 9.93 0.06
C LYS A 281 -17.04 9.42 1.46
N ASN A 282 -17.36 8.16 1.80
CA ASN A 282 -17.20 7.63 3.17
C ASN A 282 -16.77 6.15 3.24
N ASP A 283 -16.49 5.53 2.09
CA ASP A 283 -16.16 4.12 1.93
C ASP A 283 -17.25 3.14 2.46
N SER A 284 -18.50 3.60 2.61
CA SER A 284 -19.62 2.70 2.92
C SER A 284 -19.98 1.83 1.72
N ILE A 285 -20.17 0.54 1.98
CA ILE A 285 -20.34 -0.50 0.97
C ILE A 285 -21.81 -0.86 0.83
N ALA A 286 -22.23 -0.87 -0.43
CA ALA A 286 -23.58 -1.11 -0.89
C ALA A 286 -23.65 -2.51 -1.52
N MET A 287 -24.06 -3.50 -0.72
CA MET A 287 -24.14 -4.92 -1.08
C MET A 287 -25.50 -5.30 -1.67
N TYR A 288 -25.50 -6.04 -2.78
CA TYR A 288 -26.65 -6.59 -3.49
C TYR A 288 -26.45 -8.09 -3.77
N VAL A 289 -27.53 -8.81 -4.03
CA VAL A 289 -27.52 -10.20 -4.51
C VAL A 289 -28.33 -10.25 -5.81
N LYS A 290 -27.80 -10.92 -6.85
CA LYS A 290 -28.38 -10.91 -8.21
C LYS A 290 -29.86 -11.29 -8.26
N ALA A 291 -30.22 -12.28 -7.44
CA ALA A 291 -31.58 -12.71 -7.17
C ALA A 291 -31.68 -13.29 -5.76
N ALA A 292 -32.90 -13.52 -5.28
CA ALA A 292 -33.17 -14.25 -4.05
C ALA A 292 -34.48 -15.05 -4.12
N PRO A 293 -34.66 -16.07 -3.26
CA PRO A 293 -35.91 -16.80 -3.19
C PRO A 293 -37.03 -15.93 -2.60
N ASN A 294 -38.20 -15.97 -3.22
CA ASN A 294 -39.44 -15.44 -2.65
C ASN A 294 -39.90 -16.38 -1.53
N VAL A 295 -39.43 -16.12 -0.31
CA VAL A 295 -39.71 -16.95 0.87
C VAL A 295 -41.08 -16.66 1.51
N ASN A 296 -41.81 -15.63 1.06
CA ASN A 296 -43.14 -15.26 1.57
C ASN A 296 -44.29 -15.48 0.57
N GLY A 297 -44.01 -15.71 -0.71
CA GLY A 297 -45.03 -16.03 -1.72
C GLY A 297 -45.68 -17.41 -1.51
N GLU A 298 -46.85 -17.60 -2.13
CA GLU A 298 -47.64 -18.86 -2.07
C GLU A 298 -46.88 -20.09 -2.61
N SER A 299 -45.82 -19.88 -3.39
CA SER A 299 -44.90 -20.91 -3.84
C SER A 299 -43.50 -20.35 -4.04
N LEU A 300 -42.50 -21.13 -3.62
CA LEU A 300 -41.09 -20.76 -3.67
C LEU A 300 -40.66 -20.52 -5.13
N SER A 301 -40.28 -19.28 -5.41
CA SER A 301 -39.95 -18.74 -6.73
C SER A 301 -38.72 -17.83 -6.65
N GLU A 302 -38.14 -17.46 -7.79
CA GLU A 302 -36.97 -16.58 -7.85
C GLU A 302 -37.38 -15.12 -8.10
N VAL A 303 -36.91 -14.20 -7.25
CA VAL A 303 -37.00 -12.75 -7.48
C VAL A 303 -35.69 -12.28 -8.11
N VAL A 304 -35.72 -12.11 -9.43
CA VAL A 304 -34.60 -11.58 -10.22
C VAL A 304 -34.50 -10.06 -10.12
N GLY A 305 -33.28 -9.53 -10.28
CA GLY A 305 -33.03 -8.09 -10.49
C GLY A 305 -32.51 -7.36 -9.27
N ASP A 306 -31.34 -7.78 -8.76
CA ASP A 306 -30.56 -7.07 -7.74
C ASP A 306 -31.34 -6.77 -6.43
N VAL A 307 -31.58 -7.81 -5.62
CA VAL A 307 -32.12 -7.60 -4.28
C VAL A 307 -31.05 -6.96 -3.37
N ARG A 308 -31.48 -6.05 -2.50
CA ARG A 308 -30.61 -5.29 -1.59
C ARG A 308 -30.37 -6.05 -0.30
N VAL A 309 -29.14 -6.07 0.22
CA VAL A 309 -28.89 -6.50 1.61
C VAL A 309 -29.33 -5.40 2.58
N VAL A 310 -30.19 -5.77 3.51
CA VAL A 310 -30.88 -4.89 4.48
C VAL A 310 -30.91 -5.56 5.87
N TYR A 311 -31.49 -4.88 6.86
CA TYR A 311 -31.88 -5.52 8.12
C TYR A 311 -33.31 -5.20 8.55
N ALA A 312 -33.90 -6.12 9.32
CA ALA A 312 -35.19 -5.96 9.98
C ALA A 312 -35.01 -5.73 11.49
N GLN A 313 -35.72 -4.76 12.07
CA GLN A 313 -35.77 -4.59 13.53
C GLN A 313 -36.90 -5.49 14.09
N THR A 314 -36.53 -6.54 14.82
CA THR A 314 -37.47 -7.48 15.46
C THR A 314 -37.29 -7.42 16.97
N GLY A 315 -38.16 -6.64 17.64
CA GLY A 315 -37.97 -6.28 19.04
C GLY A 315 -36.61 -5.58 19.24
N ASN A 316 -35.80 -6.06 20.17
CA ASN A 316 -34.47 -5.51 20.44
C ASN A 316 -33.37 -6.03 19.49
N LYS A 317 -33.69 -6.91 18.53
CA LYS A 317 -32.72 -7.49 17.59
C LYS A 317 -32.78 -6.83 16.22
N LYS A 318 -31.63 -6.78 15.54
CA LYS A 318 -31.51 -6.51 14.10
C LYS A 318 -31.19 -7.83 13.39
N VAL A 319 -31.98 -8.20 12.39
CA VAL A 319 -31.83 -9.45 11.61
C VAL A 319 -31.40 -9.09 10.20
N LEU A 320 -30.28 -9.62 9.71
CA LEU A 320 -29.78 -9.41 8.35
C LEU A 320 -30.62 -10.22 7.36
N THR A 321 -31.06 -9.59 6.26
CA THR A 321 -31.89 -10.20 5.21
C THR A 321 -31.65 -9.48 3.87
N VAL A 322 -32.30 -9.93 2.81
CA VAL A 322 -32.48 -9.13 1.58
C VAL A 322 -33.88 -8.47 1.51
N SER A 323 -34.02 -7.48 0.63
CA SER A 323 -35.29 -6.86 0.18
C SER A 323 -35.26 -6.66 -1.34
N ARG A 324 -36.44 -6.66 -1.99
CA ARG A 324 -36.61 -6.15 -3.36
C ARG A 324 -36.22 -4.66 -3.42
N VAL A 325 -35.72 -4.24 -4.58
CA VAL A 325 -35.46 -2.84 -4.95
C VAL A 325 -36.53 -2.40 -5.95
N GLY A 326 -37.14 -1.24 -5.71
CA GLY A 326 -38.14 -0.63 -6.59
C GLY A 326 -37.55 -0.09 -7.89
N THR A 327 -38.40 0.21 -8.87
CA THR A 327 -37.98 0.72 -10.20
C THR A 327 -37.30 2.09 -10.17
N ASP A 328 -37.40 2.80 -9.04
CA ASP A 328 -36.77 4.09 -8.75
C ASP A 328 -35.50 3.95 -7.88
N GLY A 329 -35.09 2.72 -7.54
CA GLY A 329 -33.97 2.44 -6.65
C GLY A 329 -34.31 2.45 -5.15
N THR A 330 -35.58 2.68 -4.77
CA THR A 330 -36.00 2.61 -3.37
C THR A 330 -35.99 1.18 -2.83
N ILE A 331 -35.93 1.04 -1.51
CA ILE A 331 -35.93 -0.26 -0.81
C ILE A 331 -37.32 -0.51 -0.24
N GLU A 332 -37.95 -1.61 -0.64
CA GLU A 332 -39.35 -1.87 -0.26
C GLU A 332 -39.52 -2.22 1.22
N GLN A 333 -38.60 -2.98 1.81
CA GLN A 333 -38.66 -3.35 3.23
C GLN A 333 -37.28 -3.34 3.93
N GLY A 334 -37.29 -2.99 5.21
CA GLY A 334 -36.09 -2.97 6.06
C GLY A 334 -35.26 -1.69 5.98
N ALA A 335 -34.16 -1.67 6.74
CA ALA A 335 -33.22 -0.56 6.81
C ALA A 335 -31.85 -0.96 6.25
N LEU A 336 -31.09 0.01 5.73
CA LEU A 336 -29.74 -0.23 5.21
C LEU A 336 -28.76 -0.46 6.38
N PRO A 337 -28.01 -1.58 6.41
CA PRO A 337 -26.89 -1.74 7.33
C PRO A 337 -25.74 -0.82 6.92
N LEU A 338 -24.99 -0.32 7.90
CA LEU A 338 -23.67 0.27 7.63
C LEU A 338 -22.69 -0.88 7.41
N ILE A 339 -22.13 -0.97 6.20
CA ILE A 339 -21.09 -1.94 5.84
C ILE A 339 -19.87 -1.15 5.36
N THR A 340 -18.66 -1.60 5.68
CA THR A 340 -17.39 -1.19 5.05
C THR A 340 -16.55 -2.45 4.79
N SER A 341 -15.44 -2.34 4.05
CA SER A 341 -14.44 -3.42 3.99
C SER A 341 -13.14 -3.00 4.68
N ARG A 342 -12.40 -4.01 5.14
CA ARG A 342 -10.99 -3.88 5.51
C ARG A 342 -10.19 -5.00 4.87
N GLN A 343 -8.89 -4.77 4.71
CA GLN A 343 -7.92 -5.82 4.38
C GLN A 343 -7.98 -6.96 5.42
N GLY A 344 -7.46 -8.14 5.07
CA GLY A 344 -7.44 -9.31 5.95
C GLY A 344 -6.71 -9.08 7.29
N THR A 345 -6.56 -10.14 8.08
CA THR A 345 -5.75 -10.12 9.30
C THR A 345 -4.27 -10.03 8.92
N PRO A 346 -3.52 -9.01 9.36
CA PRO A 346 -2.08 -8.93 9.11
C PRO A 346 -1.37 -10.13 9.72
N THR A 347 -0.38 -10.65 9.01
CA THR A 347 0.56 -11.64 9.57
C THR A 347 1.87 -10.98 9.98
N THR A 348 2.76 -11.78 10.58
CA THR A 348 4.13 -11.43 10.91
C THR A 348 5.10 -12.32 10.17
N LEU A 349 6.23 -11.77 9.69
CA LEU A 349 7.33 -12.64 9.23
C LEU A 349 7.84 -13.49 10.41
N PRO A 350 8.08 -14.80 10.22
CA PRO A 350 8.45 -15.71 11.30
C PRO A 350 9.78 -15.34 11.97
N ASP A 351 10.73 -14.83 11.19
CA ASP A 351 12.08 -14.51 11.66
C ASP A 351 12.25 -13.04 12.12
N GLY A 352 11.19 -12.22 12.02
CA GLY A 352 11.16 -10.85 12.54
C GLY A 352 12.05 -9.84 11.81
N ASP A 353 12.67 -8.92 12.56
CA ASP A 353 13.62 -7.92 12.05
C ASP A 353 14.90 -8.59 11.51
N GLY A 354 15.45 -8.09 10.40
CA GLY A 354 16.72 -8.58 9.88
C GLY A 354 16.97 -8.23 8.42
N VAL A 355 17.97 -8.89 7.84
CA VAL A 355 18.27 -8.82 6.40
C VAL A 355 17.63 -10.01 5.68
N TYR A 356 16.99 -9.77 4.55
CA TYR A 356 16.28 -10.76 3.75
C TYR A 356 16.70 -10.69 2.28
N TYR A 357 16.61 -11.82 1.59
CA TYR A 357 16.42 -11.85 0.15
C TYR A 357 14.92 -11.90 -0.15
N LEU A 358 14.48 -11.08 -1.10
CA LEU A 358 13.11 -11.02 -1.58
C LEU A 358 13.05 -11.59 -3.00
N LYS A 359 12.09 -12.48 -3.26
CA LYS A 359 11.92 -13.20 -4.52
C LYS A 359 10.47 -13.11 -4.99
N SER A 360 10.23 -12.76 -6.25
CA SER A 360 8.86 -12.76 -6.78
C SER A 360 8.28 -14.18 -6.75
N ALA A 361 7.05 -14.29 -6.24
CA ALA A 361 6.20 -15.47 -6.30
C ALA A 361 5.03 -15.27 -7.29
N SER A 362 5.13 -14.28 -8.19
CA SER A 362 4.23 -14.12 -9.32
C SER A 362 4.28 -15.31 -10.29
N LYS A 363 3.30 -15.38 -11.20
CA LYS A 363 3.21 -16.42 -12.26
C LYS A 363 3.49 -15.87 -13.67
N ASP A 364 3.99 -14.65 -13.75
CA ASP A 364 4.37 -13.95 -14.97
C ASP A 364 5.86 -14.14 -15.30
N VAL A 365 6.39 -13.31 -16.21
CA VAL A 365 7.77 -13.36 -16.69
C VAL A 365 8.83 -12.94 -15.64
N GLU A 366 8.42 -12.33 -14.53
CA GLU A 366 9.29 -11.99 -13.40
C GLU A 366 9.17 -13.02 -12.25
N GLY A 367 8.24 -13.96 -12.36
CA GLY A 367 8.01 -15.05 -11.42
C GLY A 367 9.29 -15.85 -11.14
N GLY A 368 9.68 -15.90 -9.87
CA GLY A 368 10.89 -16.59 -9.42
C GLY A 368 12.20 -15.80 -9.50
N LYS A 369 12.20 -14.53 -9.94
CA LYS A 369 13.40 -13.67 -9.89
C LYS A 369 13.56 -13.00 -8.52
N TYR A 370 14.79 -12.60 -8.19
CA TYR A 370 15.09 -11.84 -6.96
C TYR A 370 14.99 -10.33 -7.18
N TYR A 371 14.48 -9.59 -6.19
CA TYR A 371 14.42 -8.13 -6.21
C TYR A 371 15.79 -7.52 -5.88
N VAL A 372 16.24 -6.60 -6.72
CA VAL A 372 17.41 -5.73 -6.50
C VAL A 372 17.00 -4.44 -5.77
N ALA A 373 15.95 -3.77 -6.26
CA ALA A 373 15.43 -2.51 -5.77
C ALA A 373 13.93 -2.37 -6.11
N TYR A 374 13.27 -1.30 -5.65
CA TYR A 374 11.85 -1.02 -5.97
C TYR A 374 11.70 0.46 -6.31
N LYS A 375 11.29 0.79 -7.54
CA LYS A 375 11.37 2.16 -8.10
C LYS A 375 10.12 2.48 -8.91
N ASP A 376 9.59 3.69 -8.77
CA ASP A 376 8.38 4.18 -9.45
C ASP A 376 7.14 3.26 -9.32
N ASN A 377 7.08 2.50 -8.21
CA ASN A 377 6.12 1.42 -7.87
C ASN A 377 6.30 0.09 -8.64
N GLU A 378 7.45 -0.16 -9.26
CA GLU A 378 7.78 -1.41 -9.93
C GLU A 378 9.01 -2.12 -9.31
N GLY A 379 8.99 -3.46 -9.34
CA GLY A 379 10.11 -4.30 -8.92
C GLY A 379 11.25 -4.30 -9.94
N VAL A 380 12.47 -3.98 -9.49
CA VAL A 380 13.68 -4.10 -10.31
C VAL A 380 14.34 -5.45 -10.00
N PHE A 381 14.36 -6.35 -10.98
CA PHE A 381 14.81 -7.74 -10.79
C PHE A 381 16.26 -7.99 -11.23
N PHE A 382 16.85 -9.09 -10.74
CA PHE A 382 18.07 -9.65 -11.30
C PHE A 382 17.83 -10.22 -12.71
N GLY A 383 18.79 -10.02 -13.62
CA GLY A 383 18.76 -10.53 -14.99
C GLY A 383 19.49 -11.87 -15.16
N GLY A 384 18.95 -12.76 -15.99
CA GLY A 384 19.47 -14.11 -16.21
C GLY A 384 19.45 -14.96 -14.94
N ASP A 385 20.38 -15.92 -14.82
CA ASP A 385 20.51 -16.80 -13.66
C ASP A 385 21.17 -16.13 -12.42
N SER A 386 21.19 -14.79 -12.38
CA SER A 386 21.86 -14.03 -11.31
C SER A 386 21.07 -14.08 -10.00
N VAL A 387 21.77 -14.34 -8.89
CA VAL A 387 21.19 -14.42 -7.54
C VAL A 387 21.93 -13.50 -6.55
N PRO A 388 21.27 -13.00 -5.50
CA PRO A 388 21.92 -12.20 -4.45
C PRO A 388 22.90 -13.06 -3.61
N VAL A 389 23.91 -12.39 -3.05
CA VAL A 389 24.99 -13.03 -2.28
C VAL A 389 25.24 -12.30 -0.96
N LEU A 390 25.74 -13.00 0.06
CA LEU A 390 25.86 -12.47 1.43
C LEU A 390 26.88 -11.32 1.53
N THR A 391 27.91 -11.37 0.69
CA THR A 391 29.02 -10.40 0.64
C THR A 391 28.76 -9.21 -0.28
N ARG A 392 27.52 -8.93 -0.68
CA ARG A 392 27.17 -7.74 -1.48
C ARG A 392 25.80 -7.19 -1.09
N PRO A 393 25.61 -5.86 -0.98
CA PRO A 393 24.31 -5.26 -0.67
C PRO A 393 23.23 -5.49 -1.75
N ARG A 394 23.62 -5.78 -2.99
CA ARG A 394 22.72 -5.95 -4.13
C ARG A 394 21.69 -7.06 -3.87
N GLY A 395 20.42 -6.68 -3.74
CA GLY A 395 19.31 -7.59 -3.43
C GLY A 395 19.23 -8.04 -1.97
N GLN A 396 19.98 -7.41 -1.06
CA GLN A 396 19.73 -7.47 0.37
C GLN A 396 18.71 -6.40 0.77
N TRP A 397 17.71 -6.80 1.56
CA TRP A 397 16.64 -5.93 2.04
C TRP A 397 16.60 -5.96 3.57
N ILE A 398 16.65 -4.81 4.23
CA ILE A 398 16.37 -4.73 5.66
C ILE A 398 14.87 -4.66 5.86
N VAL A 399 14.36 -5.55 6.71
CA VAL A 399 12.97 -5.58 7.18
C VAL A 399 12.95 -5.15 8.65
N LYS A 400 12.02 -4.27 9.01
CA LYS A 400 11.83 -3.77 10.38
C LYS A 400 10.35 -3.71 10.79
N GLU A 401 9.99 -4.34 11.91
CA GLU A 401 8.67 -4.41 12.54
C GLU A 401 8.42 -3.20 13.46
N ASN A 402 7.21 -2.65 13.40
CA ASN A 402 6.74 -1.64 14.35
C ASN A 402 5.21 -1.68 14.51
N ASN A 403 4.75 -2.40 15.53
CA ASN A 403 3.34 -2.58 15.90
C ASN A 403 2.47 -3.27 14.82
N GLY A 404 2.95 -4.40 14.32
CA GLY A 404 2.31 -5.21 13.29
C GLY A 404 2.37 -4.59 11.89
N LYS A 405 3.36 -3.71 11.67
CA LYS A 405 3.63 -3.02 10.42
C LYS A 405 5.12 -3.12 10.10
N TYR A 406 5.43 -3.11 8.82
CA TYR A 406 6.76 -3.32 8.28
C TYR A 406 7.22 -2.12 7.45
N THR A 407 8.50 -1.81 7.58
CA THR A 407 9.25 -0.99 6.62
C THR A 407 10.35 -1.87 6.05
N ILE A 408 10.47 -1.89 4.71
CA ILE A 408 11.33 -2.80 3.96
C ILE A 408 12.13 -1.99 2.93
N VAL A 409 13.46 -1.98 3.05
CA VAL A 409 14.35 -1.06 2.33
C VAL A 409 15.57 -1.80 1.77
N ASP A 410 15.92 -1.54 0.52
CA ASP A 410 17.05 -2.15 -0.17
C ASP A 410 18.41 -1.57 0.30
N ARG A 411 19.44 -2.42 0.45
CA ARG A 411 20.77 -2.01 0.96
C ARG A 411 21.72 -1.46 -0.11
N GLU A 412 21.39 -1.52 -1.39
CA GLU A 412 22.24 -0.99 -2.48
C GLU A 412 21.89 0.47 -2.81
N SER A 413 20.60 0.79 -2.95
CA SER A 413 20.09 2.08 -3.41
C SER A 413 19.14 2.78 -2.46
N ASN A 414 18.91 2.24 -1.25
CA ASN A 414 18.07 2.83 -0.19
C ASN A 414 16.61 3.11 -0.64
N THR A 415 16.09 2.30 -1.56
CA THR A 415 14.68 2.37 -1.96
C THR A 415 13.81 1.55 -1.04
N ALA A 416 12.64 2.08 -0.69
CA ALA A 416 11.68 1.38 0.15
C ALA A 416 10.63 0.67 -0.71
N LEU A 417 10.51 -0.64 -0.54
CA LEU A 417 9.42 -1.45 -1.08
C LEU A 417 8.09 -1.12 -0.36
N ILE A 418 8.15 -1.03 0.97
CA ILE A 418 7.05 -0.52 1.81
C ILE A 418 7.60 0.29 2.98
N GLN A 419 6.81 1.24 3.47
CA GLN A 419 7.07 1.97 4.71
C GLN A 419 5.81 1.96 5.59
N ASN A 420 5.92 1.46 6.82
CA ASN A 420 4.85 1.42 7.81
C ASN A 420 3.52 0.79 7.29
N LYS A 421 3.62 -0.32 6.52
CA LYS A 421 2.48 -1.06 5.95
C LYS A 421 2.30 -2.43 6.62
N GLN A 422 1.08 -2.96 6.58
CA GLN A 422 0.81 -4.34 6.99
C GLN A 422 1.20 -5.32 5.86
N ILE A 423 1.51 -6.56 6.23
CA ILE A 423 1.78 -7.68 5.30
C ILE A 423 0.84 -8.83 5.60
N PHE A 424 0.63 -9.70 4.61
CA PHE A 424 -0.39 -10.76 4.68
C PHE A 424 0.15 -12.07 4.09
N GLU A 425 -0.27 -13.20 4.63
CA GLU A 425 0.11 -14.53 4.12
C GLU A 425 -0.60 -14.86 2.81
N VAL A 426 0.11 -15.51 1.88
CA VAL A 426 -0.44 -15.96 0.60
C VAL A 426 -0.90 -17.43 0.71
N PRO A 427 -2.21 -17.73 0.64
CA PRO A 427 -2.69 -19.10 0.85
C PRO A 427 -2.12 -20.09 -0.17
N GLY A 428 -1.64 -21.23 0.32
CA GLY A 428 -1.07 -22.30 -0.52
C GLY A 428 0.34 -22.05 -1.04
N MET A 429 1.02 -20.98 -0.61
CA MET A 429 2.43 -20.71 -0.94
C MET A 429 3.25 -20.53 0.35
N GLU A 430 4.07 -21.53 0.68
CA GLU A 430 4.92 -21.50 1.88
C GLU A 430 5.94 -20.35 1.80
N SER A 431 6.09 -19.61 2.91
CA SER A 431 6.97 -18.43 3.04
C SER A 431 6.72 -17.31 2.00
N ALA A 432 5.53 -17.24 1.41
CA ALA A 432 5.12 -16.15 0.51
C ALA A 432 4.12 -15.19 1.17
N TYR A 433 4.36 -13.90 0.95
CA TYR A 433 3.66 -12.80 1.60
C TYR A 433 3.25 -11.75 0.56
N LEU A 434 2.07 -11.15 0.74
CA LEU A 434 1.67 -9.95 0.03
C LEU A 434 2.31 -8.74 0.72
N ILE A 435 3.23 -8.09 0.01
CA ILE A 435 4.08 -6.99 0.50
C ILE A 435 3.93 -5.82 -0.47
N GLY A 436 3.26 -4.75 -0.05
CA GLY A 436 2.88 -3.66 -0.94
C GLY A 436 1.75 -4.13 -1.87
N GLN A 437 2.02 -4.22 -3.17
CA GLN A 437 1.13 -4.84 -4.16
C GLN A 437 1.65 -6.21 -4.65
N ASP A 438 2.86 -6.60 -4.24
CA ASP A 438 3.59 -7.73 -4.81
C ASP A 438 3.45 -9.01 -3.97
N THR A 439 3.40 -10.15 -4.66
CA THR A 439 3.45 -11.49 -4.03
C THR A 439 4.91 -11.94 -3.94
N ILE A 440 5.48 -11.92 -2.73
CA ILE A 440 6.93 -12.08 -2.50
C ILE A 440 7.21 -13.25 -1.56
N SER A 441 8.03 -14.20 -2.00
CA SER A 441 8.70 -15.15 -1.11
C SER A 441 9.90 -14.49 -0.43
N VAL A 442 9.99 -14.62 0.90
CA VAL A 442 11.08 -14.04 1.70
C VAL A 442 12.02 -15.13 2.21
N LYS A 443 13.29 -14.78 2.41
CA LYS A 443 14.27 -15.63 3.09
C LYS A 443 15.21 -14.76 3.92
N GLN A 444 15.21 -14.91 5.25
CA GLN A 444 16.17 -14.22 6.11
C GLN A 444 17.60 -14.72 5.84
N VAL A 445 18.59 -13.85 6.00
CA VAL A 445 20.02 -14.16 5.87
C VAL A 445 20.82 -13.58 7.02
N GLY A 446 21.78 -14.37 7.53
CA GLY A 446 22.65 -14.00 8.65
C GLY A 446 23.70 -12.97 8.25
N VAL A 447 23.32 -11.70 8.27
CA VAL A 447 24.19 -10.54 8.09
C VAL A 447 24.36 -9.82 9.44
N ASP A 448 25.59 -9.51 9.84
CA ASP A 448 25.81 -8.61 10.97
C ASP A 448 25.65 -7.16 10.52
N LEU A 449 24.60 -6.49 10.99
CA LEU A 449 24.35 -5.07 10.72
C LEU A 449 25.29 -4.12 11.48
N LYS A 450 26.22 -4.64 12.28
CA LYS A 450 27.35 -3.87 12.83
C LYS A 450 28.54 -3.81 11.88
N ASP A 451 28.68 -4.79 10.97
CA ASP A 451 29.70 -4.77 9.94
C ASP A 451 29.28 -3.81 8.81
N LYS A 452 29.88 -2.62 8.81
CA LYS A 452 29.69 -1.63 7.75
C LYS A 452 30.46 -1.98 6.48
N PHE A 453 31.41 -2.91 6.50
CA PHE A 453 32.37 -3.12 5.41
C PHE A 453 32.06 -4.38 4.59
N ILE A 454 30.79 -4.74 4.48
CA ILE A 454 30.36 -6.04 3.96
C ILE A 454 30.81 -6.25 2.49
N GLY A 455 31.65 -7.27 2.28
CA GLY A 455 32.26 -7.57 0.97
C GLY A 455 33.54 -6.81 0.64
N SER A 456 33.93 -5.86 1.48
CA SER A 456 35.12 -5.01 1.32
C SER A 456 36.26 -5.46 2.22
N PHE A 457 37.48 -5.07 1.88
CA PHE A 457 38.65 -5.35 2.69
C PHE A 457 38.81 -4.27 3.77
N ALA A 458 38.53 -4.62 5.03
CA ALA A 458 38.60 -3.69 6.17
C ALA A 458 39.30 -4.33 7.39
N PRO A 459 40.63 -4.57 7.33
CA PRO A 459 41.43 -4.97 8.49
C PRO A 459 41.43 -3.90 9.59
N THR A 460 41.63 -4.33 10.82
CA THR A 460 41.84 -3.42 11.96
C THR A 460 43.17 -2.65 11.87
N GLU A 461 43.30 -1.53 12.59
CA GLU A 461 44.56 -0.76 12.68
C GLU A 461 45.74 -1.64 13.09
N GLN A 462 45.54 -2.54 14.07
CA GLN A 462 46.57 -3.48 14.52
C GLN A 462 47.00 -4.44 13.40
N GLU A 463 46.07 -4.90 12.56
CA GLU A 463 46.38 -5.75 11.42
C GLU A 463 47.07 -5.01 10.27
N LEU A 464 46.83 -3.70 10.12
CA LEU A 464 47.54 -2.84 9.16
C LEU A 464 48.98 -2.54 9.64
N VAL A 465 49.19 -2.49 10.96
CA VAL A 465 50.52 -2.39 11.59
C VAL A 465 51.28 -3.72 11.51
N ASP A 466 50.68 -4.83 11.92
CA ASP A 466 51.38 -6.11 12.11
C ASP A 466 51.55 -6.93 10.82
N LYS A 467 50.61 -6.84 9.88
CA LYS A 467 50.63 -7.66 8.66
C LYS A 467 51.17 -6.85 7.49
N GLY A 468 52.18 -7.40 6.81
CA GLY A 468 52.48 -7.02 5.44
C GLY A 468 51.60 -7.80 4.47
N TYR A 469 51.18 -7.16 3.38
CA TYR A 469 50.28 -7.73 2.38
C TYR A 469 51.02 -8.05 1.09
N TYR A 470 50.71 -9.21 0.51
CA TYR A 470 51.20 -9.64 -0.80
C TYR A 470 50.13 -9.40 -1.86
N MET A 471 50.48 -8.70 -2.95
CA MET A 471 49.63 -8.64 -4.13
C MET A 471 50.09 -9.71 -5.12
N SER A 472 49.26 -10.74 -5.33
CA SER A 472 49.54 -11.80 -6.30
C SER A 472 49.00 -11.42 -7.68
N LEU A 473 49.91 -11.26 -8.64
CA LEU A 473 49.60 -10.81 -10.00
C LEU A 473 49.68 -12.00 -10.97
N PHE A 474 48.55 -12.37 -11.55
CA PHE A 474 48.46 -13.48 -12.50
C PHE A 474 48.21 -12.96 -13.92
N THR A 475 48.93 -13.51 -14.90
CA THR A 475 48.57 -13.34 -16.32
C THR A 475 47.56 -14.42 -16.72
N SER A 476 46.54 -14.06 -17.50
CA SER A 476 45.54 -15.00 -18.02
C SER A 476 45.97 -15.68 -19.33
N THR A 477 47.23 -15.52 -19.73
CA THR A 477 47.74 -15.86 -21.06
C THR A 477 48.85 -16.91 -20.97
N PRO A 478 48.60 -18.16 -21.40
CA PRO A 478 49.60 -19.22 -21.38
C PRO A 478 50.86 -18.85 -22.18
N GLY A 479 52.05 -19.09 -21.59
CA GLY A 479 53.35 -18.87 -22.23
C GLY A 479 53.91 -17.45 -22.10
N VAL A 480 53.21 -16.52 -21.43
CA VAL A 480 53.79 -15.24 -21.01
C VAL A 480 54.58 -15.47 -19.71
N PRO A 481 55.85 -15.03 -19.61
CA PRO A 481 56.53 -14.95 -18.31
C PRO A 481 55.82 -13.90 -17.44
N ASP A 482 55.33 -14.31 -16.26
CA ASP A 482 55.44 -13.65 -14.95
C ASP A 482 55.15 -12.10 -14.80
N LEU A 483 54.75 -11.57 -13.61
CA LEU A 483 54.44 -10.11 -13.39
C LEU A 483 55.07 -9.30 -12.16
N PHE A 484 56.35 -8.85 -12.20
CA PHE A 484 57.26 -8.18 -11.20
C PHE A 484 56.77 -6.77 -10.89
N MET A 485 56.73 -6.36 -9.63
CA MET A 485 56.43 -4.97 -9.28
C MET A 485 57.69 -4.11 -9.12
N TYR A 486 57.77 -3.01 -9.87
CA TYR A 486 58.72 -1.92 -9.63
C TYR A 486 58.03 -0.56 -9.72
N THR A 487 58.51 0.43 -8.95
CA THR A 487 57.95 1.78 -8.89
C THR A 487 58.77 2.74 -9.73
N ASN A 488 58.16 3.41 -10.71
CA ASN A 488 58.72 4.59 -11.36
C ASN A 488 57.60 5.57 -11.71
N ASP A 489 57.76 6.84 -11.36
CA ASP A 489 56.86 7.98 -11.66
C ASP A 489 55.36 7.64 -11.53
N SER A 490 54.95 7.28 -10.31
CA SER A 490 53.55 7.12 -9.89
C SER A 490 52.70 6.06 -10.64
N ILE A 491 53.31 5.15 -11.42
CA ILE A 491 52.59 4.09 -12.15
C ILE A 491 53.13 2.69 -11.80
N LEU A 492 52.27 1.81 -11.30
CA LEU A 492 52.55 0.39 -11.05
C LEU A 492 52.58 -0.42 -12.37
N LYS A 493 53.62 -1.23 -12.59
CA LYS A 493 53.86 -2.07 -13.80
C LYS A 493 54.46 -3.45 -13.41
N GLY A 494 54.61 -4.38 -14.37
CA GLY A 494 54.67 -5.85 -14.14
C GLY A 494 55.51 -6.74 -15.11
N SER A 495 56.50 -7.58 -14.69
CA SER A 495 57.14 -8.71 -15.51
C SER A 495 58.00 -9.86 -14.80
N ALA A 496 57.48 -10.69 -13.86
CA ALA A 496 58.04 -11.27 -12.58
C ALA A 496 59.21 -12.26 -12.58
N VAL A 497 59.84 -12.28 -11.40
CA VAL A 497 60.20 -13.44 -10.53
C VAL A 497 60.09 -13.08 -9.01
N ASP A 498 59.69 -11.85 -8.61
CA ASP A 498 59.61 -11.41 -7.19
C ASP A 498 58.16 -11.15 -6.69
N MET A 499 57.88 -11.58 -5.45
CA MET A 499 56.75 -11.08 -4.65
C MET A 499 57.22 -9.95 -3.72
N ASN A 500 56.83 -8.71 -3.99
CA ASN A 500 57.10 -7.59 -3.08
C ASN A 500 56.05 -7.52 -1.95
N LEU A 501 56.51 -7.12 -0.76
CA LEU A 501 55.67 -6.91 0.41
C LEU A 501 55.23 -5.43 0.48
N PHE A 502 53.97 -5.19 0.83
CA PHE A 502 53.41 -3.84 0.94
C PHE A 502 52.75 -3.62 2.29
N LYS A 503 52.71 -2.37 2.73
CA LYS A 503 51.80 -1.91 3.79
C LYS A 503 50.66 -1.11 3.18
N LEU A 504 49.51 -1.20 3.82
CA LEU A 504 48.31 -0.46 3.45
C LEU A 504 48.07 0.61 4.52
N TYR A 505 47.77 1.83 4.08
CA TYR A 505 47.50 2.97 4.95
C TYR A 505 46.07 3.46 4.68
N PRO A 506 45.15 3.44 5.67
CA PRO A 506 43.79 3.89 5.47
C PRO A 506 43.78 5.42 5.30
N VAL A 507 43.12 5.89 4.25
CA VAL A 507 43.06 7.32 3.87
C VAL A 507 41.74 7.94 4.32
N ASP A 508 40.62 7.34 3.91
CA ASP A 508 39.27 7.82 4.19
C ASP A 508 38.27 6.65 4.22
N THR A 509 37.12 6.84 4.87
CA THR A 509 36.02 5.88 4.98
C THR A 509 34.72 6.51 4.48
N THR A 510 34.25 6.08 3.30
CA THR A 510 33.09 6.69 2.63
C THR A 510 31.85 5.79 2.68
N VAL A 511 30.66 6.35 2.90
CA VAL A 511 29.40 5.58 3.01
C VAL A 511 28.76 5.35 1.62
N VAL A 512 29.24 4.32 0.94
CA VAL A 512 28.84 3.96 -0.44
C VAL A 512 27.39 3.48 -0.57
N ALA A 513 26.85 2.76 0.43
CA ALA A 513 25.53 2.11 0.34
C ALA A 513 24.84 2.00 1.72
N GLY A 514 23.89 1.08 1.87
CA GLY A 514 23.11 0.82 3.08
C GLY A 514 21.67 1.34 3.02
N ALA A 515 20.77 0.69 3.77
CA ALA A 515 19.37 1.06 3.93
C ALA A 515 19.22 2.23 4.92
N LYS A 516 19.73 3.40 4.54
CA LYS A 516 19.83 4.64 5.33
C LYS A 516 18.49 5.11 5.93
N LEU A 517 17.34 4.83 5.28
CA LEU A 517 15.98 5.05 5.82
C LEU A 517 15.70 4.29 7.14
N LEU A 518 16.43 3.22 7.42
CA LEU A 518 16.33 2.41 8.65
C LEU A 518 17.55 2.58 9.59
N GLY A 519 18.50 3.44 9.22
CA GLY A 519 19.74 3.67 9.96
C GLY A 519 20.92 2.76 9.60
N ASP A 520 20.83 2.04 8.48
CA ASP A 520 21.90 1.17 7.96
C ASP A 520 22.81 1.92 6.98
N GLU A 521 24.11 1.71 7.10
CA GLU A 521 25.16 2.36 6.33
C GLU A 521 26.25 1.34 6.00
N ILE A 522 26.59 1.24 4.72
CA ILE A 522 27.69 0.40 4.23
C ILE A 522 28.77 1.33 3.70
N SER A 523 30.01 1.05 4.10
CA SER A 523 31.18 1.87 3.86
C SER A 523 32.30 1.12 3.15
N GLU A 524 33.12 1.87 2.44
CA GLU A 524 34.39 1.40 1.87
C GLU A 524 35.54 2.25 2.41
N ILE A 525 36.70 1.61 2.63
CA ILE A 525 37.93 2.28 3.09
C ILE A 525 38.88 2.39 1.90
N THR A 526 39.31 3.62 1.60
CA THR A 526 40.35 3.89 0.61
C THR A 526 41.71 3.64 1.24
N TYR A 527 42.60 2.90 0.58
CA TYR A 527 43.95 2.61 1.05
C TYR A 527 45.04 3.14 0.11
N GLU A 528 46.03 3.80 0.68
CA GLU A 528 47.33 4.04 0.06
C GLU A 528 48.25 2.82 0.23
N VAL A 529 49.11 2.57 -0.77
CA VAL A 529 50.02 1.42 -0.81
C VAL A 529 51.46 1.89 -0.61
N GLY A 530 52.03 1.62 0.57
CA GLY A 530 53.44 1.87 0.86
C GLY A 530 54.32 0.67 0.53
N GLY A 531 55.40 0.89 -0.23
CA GLY A 531 56.41 -0.14 -0.51
C GLY A 531 57.25 -0.48 0.73
N TYR A 532 57.40 -1.77 1.03
CA TYR A 532 58.23 -2.24 2.14
C TYR A 532 59.66 -2.53 1.65
N PHE A 533 60.54 -1.54 1.70
CA PHE A 533 61.94 -1.69 1.30
C PHE A 533 62.74 -2.46 2.37
N VAL A 534 63.65 -3.33 1.91
CA VAL A 534 64.24 -4.43 2.71
C VAL A 534 65.08 -3.94 3.91
N ASP A 535 65.60 -2.71 3.88
CA ASP A 535 66.34 -2.09 4.98
C ASP A 535 65.46 -1.48 6.09
N GLY A 536 64.18 -1.84 6.16
CA GLY A 536 63.30 -1.53 7.29
C GLY A 536 62.84 -0.07 7.39
N LYS A 537 62.94 0.70 6.30
CA LYS A 537 62.40 2.05 6.20
C LYS A 537 61.23 2.10 5.21
N ILE A 538 60.18 2.79 5.62
CA ILE A 538 59.05 3.21 4.78
C ILE A 538 59.03 4.74 4.85
N ALA A 539 58.79 5.40 3.72
CA ALA A 539 58.58 6.84 3.64
C ALA A 539 57.26 7.10 2.91
N LYS A 540 56.51 8.11 3.34
CA LYS A 540 55.44 8.69 2.53
C LYS A 540 56.03 9.47 1.35
N ASP A 541 55.23 9.71 0.31
CA ASP A 541 55.69 10.52 -0.83
C ASP A 541 56.02 11.98 -0.43
N GLU A 542 55.43 12.49 0.66
CA GLU A 542 55.71 13.79 1.26
C GLU A 542 57.04 13.85 2.07
N GLU A 543 57.69 12.72 2.33
CA GLU A 543 58.87 12.60 3.21
C GLU A 543 60.19 12.40 2.42
N LYS A 544 60.23 12.85 1.15
CA LYS A 544 61.35 12.67 0.21
C LYS A 544 62.18 13.95 0.02
N GLU A 545 63.06 14.25 0.98
CA GLU A 545 64.25 15.11 0.81
C GLU A 545 65.55 14.33 1.08
#